data_AF-A0A523CBA4-F1
#
_entry.id   AF-A0A523CBA4-F1
#
_cell.length_a   1.000
_cell.length_b   1.000
_cell.length_c   1.000
_cell.angle_alpha   90.00
_cell.angle_beta   90.00
_cell.angle_gamma   90.00
#
_symmetry.space_group_name_H-M   'P 1'
#
loop_
_entity.id
_entity.type
_entity.pdbx_description
1 polymer ?
#
loop_
_entity_poly.entity_id
_entity_poly.type
_entity_poly.pdbx_seq_one_letter_code
_entity_poly.pdbx_strand_id
1 'polypeptide(L)'
;MNSPQADRACARCGAPLEDALSNVCLACAMEAADARVEERPATPEPTAKRLRGIPRAVLYGICLVCLIVIAWRGPSFVQSLQPQHPIRTGPYTTRGDCDGCVENLWVYSAALIDGRRLPDDLVCPATDKPYLVTESTAGIVASCPNPAEHGLAALSVGRGVRVPEARR
;
A
#
# COMPACT_ATOMS: atom_id res chain seq x y z
N MET A 1 -31.67 -28.10 0.72
CA MET A 1 -31.25 -29.13 1.70
C MET A 1 -31.32 -28.47 3.06
N ASN A 2 -32.40 -28.69 3.81
CA ASN A 2 -32.59 -28.15 5.16
C ASN A 2 -31.83 -29.05 6.13
N SER A 3 -30.67 -28.60 6.60
CA SER A 3 -29.98 -29.25 7.72
C SER A 3 -30.87 -29.19 8.96
N PRO A 4 -30.98 -30.27 9.75
CA PRO A 4 -31.71 -30.24 11.00
C PRO A 4 -30.96 -29.31 11.97
N GLN A 5 -31.48 -28.11 12.18
CA GLN A 5 -31.08 -27.29 13.32
C GLN A 5 -31.54 -28.05 14.56
N ALA A 6 -30.63 -28.81 15.18
CA ALA A 6 -30.87 -29.35 16.50
C ALA A 6 -31.11 -28.14 17.43
N ASP A 7 -32.27 -28.11 18.09
CA ASP A 7 -32.64 -27.11 19.08
C ASP A 7 -31.67 -27.18 20.28
N ARG A 8 -30.49 -26.61 20.10
CA ARG A 8 -29.45 -26.55 21.14
C ARG A 8 -29.67 -25.27 21.92
N ALA A 9 -29.92 -25.44 23.21
CA ALA A 9 -30.10 -24.36 24.16
C ALA A 9 -28.78 -24.06 24.89
N CYS A 10 -28.59 -22.79 25.25
CA CYS A 10 -27.50 -22.32 26.08
C CYS A 10 -27.51 -23.03 27.42
N ALA A 11 -26.37 -23.59 27.83
CA ALA A 11 -26.24 -24.33 29.09
C ALA A 11 -26.47 -23.46 30.34
N ARG A 12 -26.45 -22.13 30.20
CA ARG A 12 -26.57 -21.17 31.31
C ARG A 12 -27.96 -20.55 31.44
N CYS A 13 -28.59 -20.17 30.33
CA CYS A 13 -29.88 -19.44 30.34
C CYS A 13 -30.99 -20.11 29.52
N GLY A 14 -30.72 -21.20 28.82
CA GLY A 14 -31.71 -21.92 28.02
C GLY A 14 -32.09 -21.26 26.68
N ALA A 15 -31.50 -20.12 26.32
CA ALA A 15 -31.76 -19.46 25.04
C ALA A 15 -31.23 -20.28 23.83
N PRO A 16 -31.85 -20.19 22.65
CA PRO A 16 -31.36 -20.89 21.45
C PRO A 16 -29.96 -20.39 21.05
N LEU A 17 -29.09 -21.32 20.66
CA LEU A 17 -27.71 -21.03 20.23
C LEU A 17 -27.65 -20.81 18.72
N GLU A 18 -27.04 -19.70 18.31
CA GLU A 18 -26.81 -19.37 16.89
C GLU A 18 -25.55 -20.03 16.31
N ASP A 19 -24.62 -20.48 17.16
CA ASP A 19 -23.34 -21.04 16.77
C ASP A 19 -23.20 -22.51 17.22
N ALA A 20 -22.77 -23.38 16.30
CA ALA A 20 -22.64 -24.82 16.52
C ALA A 20 -21.47 -25.19 17.45
N LEU A 21 -20.51 -24.29 17.63
CA LEU A 21 -19.24 -24.54 18.33
C LEU A 21 -19.25 -24.11 19.81
N SER A 22 -20.22 -23.31 20.25
CA SER A 22 -20.28 -22.81 21.63
C SER A 22 -21.43 -23.43 22.42
N ASN A 23 -21.21 -23.67 23.72
CA ASN A 23 -22.24 -24.19 24.63
C ASN A 23 -23.01 -23.09 25.38
N VAL A 24 -22.68 -21.82 25.12
CA VAL A 24 -23.16 -20.65 25.85
C VAL A 24 -23.50 -19.56 24.84
N CYS A 25 -24.65 -18.89 25.01
CA CYS A 25 -25.07 -17.82 24.11
C CYS A 25 -24.20 -16.56 24.27
N LEU A 26 -24.24 -15.70 23.25
CA LEU A 26 -23.47 -14.45 23.22
C LEU A 26 -23.69 -13.58 24.47
N ALA A 27 -24.95 -13.44 24.91
CA ALA A 27 -25.29 -12.64 26.09
C ALA A 27 -24.60 -13.17 27.37
N CYS A 28 -24.66 -14.48 27.61
CA CYS A 28 -24.01 -15.11 28.75
C CYS A 28 -22.48 -15.13 28.64
N ALA A 29 -21.94 -15.13 27.43
CA ALA A 29 -20.49 -15.01 27.19
C ALA A 29 -19.99 -13.60 27.47
N MET A 30 -20.75 -12.56 27.08
CA MET A 30 -20.43 -11.16 27.37
C MET A 30 -20.47 -10.88 28.88
N GLU A 31 -21.50 -11.33 29.59
CA GLU A 31 -21.60 -11.17 31.05
C GLU A 31 -20.42 -11.82 31.79
N ALA A 32 -19.94 -12.98 31.30
CA ALA A 32 -18.74 -13.61 31.85
C ALA A 32 -17.44 -12.87 31.49
N ALA A 33 -17.39 -12.16 30.36
CA ALA A 33 -16.26 -11.33 29.97
C ALA A 33 -16.23 -10.04 30.81
N ASP A 34 -17.37 -9.41 31.05
CA ASP A 34 -17.51 -8.19 31.84
C ASP A 34 -17.07 -8.42 33.29
N ALA A 35 -17.47 -9.54 33.89
CA ALA A 35 -17.01 -9.93 35.23
C ALA A 35 -15.48 -10.05 35.33
N ARG A 36 -14.80 -10.48 34.25
CA ARG A 36 -13.33 -10.57 34.20
C ARG A 36 -12.64 -9.22 34.01
N VAL A 37 -13.33 -8.22 33.47
CA VAL A 37 -12.80 -6.87 33.30
C VAL A 37 -12.81 -6.14 34.64
N GLU A 38 -13.84 -6.32 35.46
CA GLU A 38 -13.99 -5.66 36.76
C GLU A 38 -13.01 -6.20 37.82
N GLU A 39 -12.65 -7.48 37.74
CA GLU A 39 -11.62 -8.09 38.61
C GLU A 39 -10.18 -7.83 38.14
N ARG A 40 -9.96 -7.15 37.01
CA ARG A 40 -8.60 -6.88 36.53
C ARG A 40 -7.91 -5.95 37.55
N PRO A 41 -6.86 -6.40 38.26
CA PRO A 41 -6.12 -5.52 39.15
C PRO A 41 -5.59 -4.36 38.33
N ALA A 42 -5.76 -3.14 38.84
CA ALA A 42 -5.31 -1.92 38.18
C ALA A 42 -3.86 -2.12 37.71
N THR A 43 -3.67 -2.14 36.40
CA THR A 43 -2.33 -2.21 35.80
C THR A 43 -1.54 -1.06 36.41
N PRO A 44 -0.39 -1.32 37.08
CA PRO A 44 0.40 -0.24 37.64
C PRO A 44 0.72 0.72 36.51
N GLU A 45 0.38 2.01 36.68
CA GLU A 45 0.72 3.03 35.70
C GLU A 45 2.22 2.91 35.37
N PRO A 46 2.60 2.91 34.07
CA PRO A 46 3.99 2.87 33.71
C PRO A 46 4.64 4.12 34.29
N THR A 47 5.38 3.95 35.38
CA THR A 47 6.21 5.01 35.95
C THR A 47 7.14 5.46 34.84
N ALA A 48 6.86 6.67 34.34
CA ALA A 48 7.66 7.29 33.30
C ALA A 48 9.08 7.42 33.86
N LYS A 49 9.94 6.46 33.53
CA LYS A 49 11.37 6.53 33.82
C LYS A 49 11.88 7.72 33.03
N ARG A 50 11.90 8.90 33.68
CA ARG A 50 12.53 10.09 33.15
C ARG A 50 13.93 9.67 32.70
N LEU A 51 14.28 10.01 31.46
CA LEU A 51 15.64 9.87 30.92
C LEU A 51 16.60 10.81 31.69
N ARG A 52 16.82 10.52 32.98
CA ARG A 52 17.79 11.18 33.85
C ARG A 52 19.14 10.52 33.54
N GLY A 53 19.92 11.14 32.67
CA GLY A 53 21.29 10.70 32.42
C GLY A 53 21.84 11.03 31.03
N ILE A 54 20.98 11.38 30.06
CA ILE A 54 21.45 11.76 28.73
C ILE A 54 21.85 13.24 28.78
N PRO A 55 23.13 13.59 28.53
CA PRO A 55 23.53 14.98 28.45
C PRO A 55 22.81 15.63 27.26
N ARG A 56 22.33 16.86 27.42
CA ARG A 56 21.58 17.59 26.38
C ARG A 56 22.30 17.60 25.04
N ALA A 57 23.63 17.61 25.04
CA ALA A 57 24.47 17.50 23.85
C ALA A 57 24.22 16.23 23.02
N VAL A 58 24.02 15.07 23.66
CA VAL A 58 23.72 13.81 22.96
C VAL A 58 22.31 13.86 22.36
N LEU A 59 21.35 14.43 23.10
CA LEU A 59 19.99 14.62 22.57
C LEU A 59 20.00 15.55 21.34
N TYR A 60 20.75 16.65 21.39
CA TYR A 60 20.93 17.54 20.25
C TYR A 60 21.64 16.86 19.08
N GLY A 61 22.65 16.01 19.36
CA GLY A 61 23.33 15.21 18.35
C GLY A 61 22.38 14.26 17.63
N ILE A 62 21.52 13.54 18.37
CA ILE A 62 20.51 12.65 17.80
C ILE A 62 19.51 13.46 16.96
N CYS A 63 19.01 14.58 17.47
CA CYS A 63 18.11 15.45 16.71
C CYS A 63 18.75 15.96 15.41
N LEU A 64 20.03 16.36 15.46
CA LEU A 64 20.76 16.83 14.29
C LEU A 64 20.92 15.72 13.24
N VAL A 65 21.28 14.50 13.66
CA VAL A 65 21.38 13.34 12.76
C VAL A 65 20.04 13.02 12.12
N CYS A 66 18.94 13.02 12.90
CA CYS A 66 17.60 12.83 12.37
C CYS A 66 17.24 13.90 11.32
N LEU A 67 17.53 15.17 11.59
CA LEU A 67 17.29 16.25 10.64
C LEU A 67 18.11 16.10 9.36
N ILE A 68 19.38 15.69 9.46
CA ILE A 68 20.22 15.41 8.30
C ILE A 68 19.64 14.26 7.47
N VAL A 69 19.22 13.17 8.11
CA VAL A 69 18.59 12.02 7.43
C VAL A 69 17.28 12.44 6.75
N ILE A 70 16.45 13.24 7.42
CA ILE A 70 15.21 13.78 6.86
C ILE A 70 15.49 14.72 5.69
N ALA A 71 16.50 15.59 5.77
CA ALA A 71 16.87 16.47 4.66
C ALA A 71 17.40 15.68 3.46
N TRP A 72 18.18 14.63 3.71
CA TRP A 72 18.77 13.81 2.67
C TRP A 72 17.77 12.84 2.01
N ARG A 73 16.79 12.33 2.77
CA ARG A 73 15.72 11.43 2.30
C ARG A 73 14.40 12.15 1.98
N GLY A 74 14.30 13.43 2.32
CA GLY A 74 13.16 14.30 2.09
C GLY A 74 12.63 14.31 0.66
N PRO A 75 13.48 14.41 -0.39
CA PRO A 75 12.97 14.37 -1.77
C PRO A 75 12.24 13.06 -2.11
N SER A 76 12.62 11.94 -1.50
CA SER A 76 11.94 10.64 -1.70
C SER A 76 10.62 10.53 -0.92
N PHE A 77 10.52 11.15 0.25
CA PHE A 77 9.30 11.15 1.08
C PHE A 77 8.21 12.06 0.51
N VAL A 78 8.59 13.23 -0.02
CA VAL A 78 7.65 14.15 -0.68
C VAL A 78 7.00 13.47 -1.90
N GLN A 79 7.75 12.61 -2.61
CA GLN A 79 7.23 11.83 -3.73
C GLN A 79 6.17 10.78 -3.32
N SER A 80 6.22 10.28 -2.08
CA SER A 80 5.20 9.34 -1.55
C SER A 80 3.96 10.02 -0.96
N LEU A 81 4.05 11.32 -0.66
CA LEU A 81 2.96 12.13 -0.12
C LEU A 81 2.24 12.94 -1.21
N GLN A 82 2.79 12.99 -2.42
CA GLN A 82 1.99 13.41 -3.56
C GLN A 82 0.84 12.41 -3.70
N PRO A 83 -0.43 12.86 -3.66
CA PRO A 83 -1.53 12.00 -3.99
C PRO A 83 -1.19 11.37 -5.34
N GLN A 84 -1.24 10.04 -5.43
CA GLN A 84 -1.17 9.35 -6.70
C GLN A 84 -2.33 9.90 -7.52
N HIS A 85 -2.06 10.97 -8.28
CA HIS A 85 -3.06 11.53 -9.14
C HIS A 85 -3.43 10.39 -10.09
N PRO A 86 -4.72 10.04 -10.20
CA PRO A 86 -5.10 9.30 -11.38
C PRO A 86 -4.56 10.09 -12.57
N ILE A 87 -3.95 9.41 -13.53
CA ILE A 87 -3.51 9.99 -14.81
C ILE A 87 -4.69 10.68 -15.55
N ARG A 88 -5.92 10.59 -14.99
CA ARG A 88 -7.09 11.36 -15.34
C ARG A 88 -7.25 12.62 -14.49
N THR A 89 -6.78 13.76 -15.02
CA THR A 89 -7.34 15.07 -14.69
C THR A 89 -8.18 15.56 -15.88
N GLY A 90 -9.51 15.53 -15.72
CA GLY A 90 -10.48 16.06 -16.69
C GLY A 90 -11.27 15.00 -17.48
N PRO A 91 -12.32 15.43 -18.21
CA PRO A 91 -13.24 14.57 -18.96
C PRO A 91 -12.63 14.08 -20.28
N TYR A 92 -11.43 13.49 -20.22
CA TYR A 92 -10.72 13.03 -21.40
C TYR A 92 -10.94 11.53 -21.62
N THR A 93 -11.52 11.22 -22.77
CA THR A 93 -11.57 9.89 -23.36
C THR A 93 -10.17 9.51 -23.85
N THR A 94 -9.29 9.09 -22.95
CA THR A 94 -8.22 8.17 -23.37
C THR A 94 -8.92 6.94 -23.94
N ARG A 95 -8.62 6.56 -25.20
CA ARG A 95 -9.11 5.31 -25.78
C ARG A 95 -8.78 4.17 -24.80
N GLY A 96 -9.67 3.19 -24.64
CA GLY A 96 -9.53 2.13 -23.64
C GLY A 96 -8.15 1.44 -23.64
N ASP A 97 -7.51 1.41 -24.80
CA ASP A 97 -6.17 0.83 -25.03
C ASP A 97 -5.04 1.63 -24.35
N CYS A 98 -5.27 2.89 -23.96
CA CYS A 98 -4.31 3.69 -23.21
C CYS A 98 -4.15 3.19 -21.77
N ASP A 99 -5.22 2.69 -21.15
CA ASP A 99 -5.16 2.22 -19.77
C ASP A 99 -4.30 0.95 -19.67
N GLY A 100 -4.44 0.02 -20.62
CA GLY A 100 -3.56 -1.16 -20.72
C GLY A 100 -2.11 -0.80 -21.05
N CYS A 101 -1.88 0.25 -21.84
CA CYS A 101 -0.53 0.73 -22.14
C CYS A 101 0.17 1.30 -20.89
N VAL A 102 -0.57 2.00 -20.04
CA VAL A 102 -0.10 2.51 -18.75
C VAL A 102 0.15 1.36 -17.77
N GLU A 103 -0.71 0.36 -17.71
CA GLU A 103 -0.55 -0.82 -16.87
C GLU A 103 0.75 -1.58 -17.19
N ASN A 104 1.06 -1.79 -18.47
CA ASN A 104 2.33 -2.38 -18.89
C ASN A 104 3.54 -1.55 -18.41
N LEU A 105 3.45 -0.21 -18.46
CA LEU A 105 4.53 0.66 -17.95
C LEU A 105 4.68 0.60 -16.43
N TRP A 106 3.61 0.30 -15.68
CA TRP A 106 3.72 0.01 -14.25
C TRP A 106 4.52 -1.27 -13.98
N VAL A 107 4.35 -2.30 -14.81
CA VAL A 107 5.16 -3.52 -14.72
C VAL A 107 6.64 -3.20 -14.97
N TYR A 108 6.95 -2.41 -16.00
CA TYR A 108 8.32 -1.92 -16.25
C TYR A 108 8.86 -1.10 -15.07
N SER A 109 8.05 -0.20 -14.49
CA SER A 109 8.44 0.59 -13.31
C SER A 109 8.84 -0.30 -12.14
N ALA A 110 8.01 -1.30 -11.81
CA ALA A 110 8.28 -2.23 -10.73
C ALA A 110 9.58 -3.01 -10.97
N ALA A 111 9.81 -3.51 -12.19
CA ALA A 111 11.05 -4.19 -12.54
C ALA A 111 12.28 -3.28 -12.39
N LEU A 112 12.20 -2.02 -12.83
CA LEU A 112 13.28 -1.04 -12.71
C LEU A 112 13.59 -0.64 -11.26
N ILE A 113 12.57 -0.54 -10.40
CA ILE A 113 12.73 -0.23 -8.97
C ILE A 113 13.39 -1.40 -8.24
N ASP A 114 12.96 -2.62 -8.52
CA ASP A 114 13.46 -3.83 -7.87
C ASP A 114 14.82 -4.28 -8.45
N GLY A 115 15.31 -3.64 -9.50
CA GLY A 115 16.53 -4.04 -10.21
C GLY A 115 16.40 -5.40 -10.90
N ARG A 116 15.16 -5.81 -11.23
CA ARG A 116 14.87 -7.05 -11.95
C ARG A 116 15.03 -6.86 -13.45
N ARG A 117 15.23 -7.98 -14.16
CA ARG A 117 15.20 -7.99 -15.63
C ARG A 117 13.83 -7.49 -16.11
N LEU A 118 13.84 -6.65 -17.14
CA LEU A 118 12.61 -6.14 -17.74
C LEU A 118 11.87 -7.26 -18.47
N PRO A 119 10.53 -7.26 -18.46
CA PRO A 119 9.73 -8.21 -19.23
C PRO A 119 9.89 -7.95 -20.74
N ASP A 120 10.20 -9.01 -21.48
CA ASP A 120 10.43 -8.99 -22.94
C ASP A 120 9.15 -9.32 -23.73
N ASP A 121 8.06 -9.69 -23.03
CA ASP A 121 6.79 -10.17 -23.57
C ASP A 121 5.68 -9.12 -23.61
N LEU A 122 5.90 -7.94 -23.01
CA LEU A 122 4.89 -6.87 -23.03
C LEU A 122 4.90 -6.14 -24.37
N VAL A 123 3.70 -6.01 -24.94
CA VAL A 123 3.42 -5.27 -26.17
C VAL A 123 2.42 -4.15 -25.92
N CYS A 124 2.53 -3.08 -26.70
CA CYS A 124 1.60 -1.97 -26.65
C CYS A 124 0.24 -2.43 -27.21
N PRO A 125 -0.87 -2.33 -26.45
CA PRO A 125 -2.18 -2.83 -26.88
C PRO A 125 -2.75 -2.11 -28.11
N ALA A 126 -2.31 -0.88 -28.39
CA ALA A 126 -2.76 -0.14 -29.58
C ALA A 126 -1.98 -0.50 -30.85
N THR A 127 -0.74 -0.97 -30.74
CA THR A 127 0.13 -1.20 -31.91
C THR A 127 0.64 -2.62 -32.05
N ASP A 128 0.44 -3.46 -31.03
CA ASP A 128 0.98 -4.81 -30.90
C ASP A 128 2.51 -4.87 -31.05
N LYS A 129 3.18 -3.74 -30.81
CA LYS A 129 4.64 -3.61 -30.88
C LYS A 129 5.25 -3.68 -29.50
N PRO A 130 6.46 -4.28 -29.35
CA PRO A 130 7.17 -4.27 -28.09
C PRO A 130 7.53 -2.85 -27.66
N TYR A 131 7.65 -2.66 -26.34
CA TYR A 131 8.11 -1.39 -25.79
C TYR A 131 9.57 -1.12 -26.14
N LEU A 132 9.90 0.16 -26.32
CA LEU A 132 11.26 0.60 -26.61
C LEU A 132 12.02 0.73 -25.31
N VAL A 133 13.09 -0.05 -25.14
CA VAL A 133 13.97 0.01 -23.97
C VAL A 133 15.29 0.64 -24.39
N THR A 134 15.62 1.77 -23.80
CA THR A 134 16.85 2.52 -24.09
C THR A 134 17.69 2.62 -22.83
N GLU A 135 18.95 2.23 -22.91
CA GLU A 135 19.93 2.45 -21.85
C GLU A 135 20.70 3.75 -22.10
N SER A 136 20.81 4.59 -21.06
CA SER A 136 21.55 5.85 -21.11
C SER A 136 22.40 6.03 -19.86
N THR A 137 23.25 7.06 -19.84
CA THR A 137 23.99 7.47 -18.64
C THR A 137 23.08 7.87 -17.48
N ALA A 138 21.83 8.26 -17.76
CA ALA A 138 20.81 8.57 -16.77
C ALA A 138 20.04 7.33 -16.28
N GLY A 139 20.28 6.16 -16.86
CA GLY A 139 19.63 4.90 -16.54
C GLY A 139 18.82 4.32 -17.70
N ILE A 140 18.07 3.26 -17.39
CA ILE A 140 17.22 2.54 -18.33
C ILE A 140 15.86 3.22 -18.40
N VAL A 141 15.34 3.42 -19.61
CA VAL A 141 14.03 4.00 -19.88
C VAL A 141 13.24 3.04 -20.78
N ALA A 142 12.03 2.69 -20.37
CA ALA A 142 11.06 1.97 -21.20
C ALA A 142 10.00 2.97 -21.72
N SER A 143 9.72 2.98 -23.01
CA SER A 143 8.76 3.89 -23.63
C SER A 143 7.81 3.21 -24.60
N CYS A 144 6.60 3.75 -24.72
CA CYS A 144 5.60 3.29 -25.69
C CYS A 144 6.15 3.47 -27.12
N PRO A 145 6.00 2.47 -28.00
CA PRO A 145 6.49 2.55 -29.39
C PRO A 145 5.72 3.56 -30.25
N ASN A 146 4.48 3.91 -29.88
CA ASN A 146 3.71 4.93 -30.57
C ASN A 146 2.74 5.66 -29.61
N PRO A 147 3.22 6.68 -28.87
CA PRO A 147 2.38 7.42 -27.93
C PRO A 147 1.25 8.20 -28.63
N ALA A 148 1.38 8.51 -29.93
CA ALA A 148 0.38 9.25 -30.69
C ALA A 148 -0.95 8.49 -30.85
N GLU A 149 -0.92 7.15 -30.89
CA GLU A 149 -2.15 6.31 -30.89
C GLU A 149 -2.98 6.48 -29.61
N HIS A 150 -2.32 6.91 -28.54
CA HIS A 150 -2.92 7.20 -27.25
C HIS A 150 -3.23 8.69 -27.05
N GLY A 151 -3.01 9.54 -28.06
CA GLY A 151 -3.20 10.99 -27.97
C GLY A 151 -2.14 11.69 -27.10
N LEU A 152 -0.94 11.12 -27.02
CA LEU A 152 0.18 11.62 -26.23
C LEU A 152 1.39 11.89 -27.14
N ALA A 153 2.19 12.90 -26.81
CA ALA A 153 3.50 13.12 -27.43
C ALA A 153 4.55 12.14 -26.90
N ALA A 154 4.46 11.76 -25.63
CA ALA A 154 5.35 10.75 -25.04
C ALA A 154 4.66 10.00 -23.89
N LEU A 155 5.01 8.73 -23.74
CA LEU A 155 4.60 7.89 -22.62
C LEU A 155 5.76 6.96 -22.26
N SER A 156 6.35 7.12 -21.08
CA SER A 156 7.58 6.41 -20.69
C SER A 156 7.75 6.24 -19.18
N VAL A 157 8.66 5.36 -18.77
CA VAL A 157 9.09 5.20 -17.38
C VAL A 157 10.60 4.98 -17.32
N GLY A 158 11.26 5.63 -16.35
CA GLY A 158 12.71 5.59 -16.18
C GLY A 158 13.15 5.03 -14.83
N ARG A 159 14.43 4.62 -14.74
CA ARG A 159 15.04 4.13 -13.49
C ARG A 159 14.95 5.19 -12.39
N GLY A 160 14.35 4.81 -11.24
CA GLY A 160 14.16 5.70 -10.09
C GLY A 160 12.87 6.54 -10.15
N VAL A 161 12.10 6.45 -11.25
CA VAL A 161 10.78 7.07 -11.36
C VAL A 161 9.71 6.02 -11.06
N ARG A 162 8.91 6.26 -10.01
CA ARG A 162 7.84 5.33 -9.62
C ARG A 162 6.62 5.38 -10.51
N VAL A 163 6.42 6.48 -11.23
CA VAL A 163 5.17 6.74 -11.95
C VAL A 163 5.48 6.89 -13.43
N PRO A 164 4.74 6.22 -14.34
CA PRO A 164 4.84 6.48 -15.76
C PRO A 164 4.57 7.96 -16.08
N GLU A 165 5.42 8.57 -16.89
CA GLU A 165 5.28 9.95 -17.34
C GLU A 165 4.52 9.99 -18.66
N ALA A 166 3.47 10.81 -18.73
CA ALA A 166 2.73 11.11 -19.94
C ALA A 166 2.90 12.59 -20.32
N ARG A 167 3.30 12.87 -21.55
CA ARG A 167 3.39 14.23 -22.10
C ARG A 167 2.49 14.35 -23.33
N ARG A 168 1.83 15.50 -23.49
CA ARG A 168 1.07 15.87 -24.69
C ARG A 168 1.87 16.81 -25.57
#